data_AF-A0ABD6HQ35-F1
#
_entry.id   AF-A0ABD6HQ35-F1
#
_cell.length_a   1.000
_cell.length_b   1.000
_cell.length_c   1.000
_cell.angle_alpha   90.00
_cell.angle_beta   90.00
_cell.angle_gamma   90.00
#
_symmetry.space_group_name_H-M   'P 1'
#
loop_
_entity.id
_entity.type
_entity.pdbx_description
1 polymer ?
#
loop_
_entity_poly.entity_id
_entity_poly.type
_entity_poly.pdbx_seq_one_letter_code
_entity_poly.pdbx_strand_id
1 'polypeptide(L)'
;MTRTAHCLTAALLLTLALTGCQTAKRPVSTLSKPPSAEEVAEQDKRQREAERMQQCQRELDAMRGMDNEKYQKFKREFDTLMSGAAQYAGVRQRVNTGTQETVDALYRYRTSRLCADISSAMMTGLAERGERAQ
;
A
#
# COMPACT_ATOMS: atom_id res chain seq x y z
N MET A 1 -4.67 -54.28 15.69
CA MET A 1 -3.99 -53.15 16.36
C MET A 1 -2.50 -53.31 16.14
N THR A 2 -1.93 -52.51 15.26
CA THR A 2 -0.58 -52.69 14.67
C THR A 2 0.53 -52.11 15.55
N ARG A 3 1.44 -52.96 16.02
CA ARG A 3 2.75 -52.60 16.59
C ARG A 3 3.76 -53.70 16.32
N THR A 4 4.64 -53.52 15.33
CA THR A 4 5.89 -54.25 15.06
C THR A 4 6.47 -53.63 13.78
N ALA A 5 7.76 -53.39 13.56
CA ALA A 5 8.97 -53.53 14.33
C ALA A 5 10.03 -52.72 13.57
N HIS A 6 10.70 -51.79 14.23
CA HIS A 6 11.94 -51.18 13.72
C HIS A 6 13.08 -52.10 14.13
N CYS A 7 13.72 -52.84 13.20
CA CYS A 7 15.07 -53.36 13.51
C CYS A 7 15.89 -54.00 12.38
N LEU A 8 15.43 -54.14 11.15
CA LEU A 8 16.19 -54.91 10.16
C LEU A 8 16.12 -54.25 8.79
N THR A 9 17.07 -53.36 8.52
CA THR A 9 17.84 -53.29 7.26
C THR A 9 18.76 -52.07 7.33
N ALA A 10 19.83 -52.22 8.11
CA ALA A 10 21.09 -51.58 7.75
C ALA A 10 21.61 -52.25 6.47
N ALA A 11 22.39 -51.49 5.68
CA ALA A 11 23.09 -51.89 4.46
C ALA A 11 22.28 -51.83 3.14
N LEU A 12 22.27 -50.64 2.53
CA LEU A 12 22.52 -50.44 1.10
C LEU A 12 22.92 -48.94 0.93
N LEU A 13 24.11 -48.57 1.38
CA LEU A 13 25.27 -48.27 0.54
C LEU A 13 24.97 -47.55 -0.78
N LEU A 14 25.35 -46.26 -0.77
CA LEU A 14 26.15 -45.59 -1.79
C LEU A 14 25.57 -45.50 -3.21
N THR A 15 24.86 -44.40 -3.50
CA THR A 15 24.76 -43.89 -4.86
C THR A 15 25.02 -42.38 -4.97
N LEU A 16 26.24 -42.08 -5.40
CA LEU A 16 26.67 -41.00 -6.30
C LEU A 16 26.14 -39.57 -6.06
N ALA A 17 26.95 -38.76 -5.38
CA ALA A 17 26.97 -37.31 -5.58
C ALA A 17 27.84 -36.97 -6.80
N LEU A 18 27.22 -36.70 -7.95
CA LEU A 18 27.82 -35.89 -9.02
C LEU A 18 27.06 -34.56 -9.10
N THR A 19 27.44 -33.61 -8.25
CA THR A 19 27.11 -32.20 -8.47
C THR A 19 28.04 -31.65 -9.55
N GLY A 20 27.53 -31.52 -10.78
CA GLY A 20 28.21 -30.83 -11.86
C GLY A 20 28.30 -29.32 -11.60
N CYS A 21 29.50 -28.75 -11.68
CA CYS A 21 29.69 -27.32 -11.83
C CYS A 21 29.21 -26.90 -13.23
N GLN A 22 28.00 -26.35 -13.34
CA GLN A 22 27.64 -25.57 -14.51
C GLN A 22 28.25 -24.16 -14.35
N THR A 23 29.26 -23.86 -15.18
CA THR A 23 29.72 -22.49 -15.43
C THR A 23 28.58 -21.72 -16.10
N ALA A 24 27.69 -21.15 -15.30
CA ALA A 24 26.74 -20.15 -15.76
C ALA A 24 27.53 -18.86 -16.02
N LYS A 25 27.54 -18.44 -17.29
CA LYS A 25 28.12 -17.19 -17.76
C LYS A 25 27.61 -16.05 -16.88
N ARG A 26 28.53 -15.31 -16.25
CA ARG A 26 28.21 -14.12 -15.46
C ARG A 26 27.31 -13.21 -16.31
N PRO A 27 26.09 -12.87 -15.86
CA PRO A 27 25.40 -11.74 -16.45
C PRO A 27 26.29 -10.53 -16.19
N VAL A 28 26.62 -9.80 -17.26
CA VAL A 28 27.23 -8.48 -17.17
C VAL A 28 26.33 -7.68 -16.25
N SER A 29 26.80 -7.44 -15.01
CA SER A 29 26.17 -6.50 -14.11
C SER A 29 26.18 -5.16 -14.83
N THR A 30 25.03 -4.77 -15.38
CA THR A 30 24.74 -3.37 -15.61
C THR A 30 24.92 -2.70 -14.26
N LEU A 31 26.02 -1.96 -14.12
CA LEU A 31 26.31 -1.13 -12.97
C LEU A 31 25.19 -0.08 -12.89
N SER A 32 24.13 -0.40 -12.16
CA SER A 32 23.05 0.53 -11.86
C SER A 32 23.67 1.67 -11.05
N LYS A 33 23.75 2.86 -11.66
CA LYS A 33 24.12 4.09 -10.97
C LYS A 33 23.25 4.20 -9.71
N PRO A 34 23.84 4.45 -8.51
CA PRO A 34 23.03 4.64 -7.31
C PRO A 34 22.06 5.81 -7.55
N PRO A 35 20.81 5.71 -7.05
CA PRO A 35 19.81 6.74 -7.25
C PRO A 35 20.30 8.08 -6.70
N SER A 36 19.96 9.17 -7.40
CA SER A 36 20.30 10.52 -6.94
C SER A 36 19.57 10.83 -5.62
N ALA A 37 20.11 11.75 -4.83
CA ALA A 37 19.46 12.18 -3.58
C ALA A 37 18.03 12.72 -3.81
N GLU A 38 17.77 13.33 -4.98
CA GLU A 38 16.46 13.82 -5.38
C GLU A 38 15.48 12.67 -5.69
N GLU A 39 15.96 11.62 -6.35
CA GLU A 39 15.16 10.42 -6.65
C GLU A 39 14.74 9.68 -5.37
N VAL A 40 15.65 9.57 -4.40
CA VAL A 40 15.37 8.98 -3.09
C VAL A 40 14.33 9.80 -2.33
N ALA A 41 14.46 11.12 -2.29
CA ALA A 41 13.53 12.00 -1.59
C ALA A 41 12.11 11.96 -2.19
N GLU A 42 12.00 11.93 -3.52
CA GLU A 42 10.72 11.85 -4.20
C GLU A 42 10.06 10.46 -4.03
N GLN A 43 10.85 9.38 -4.02
CA GLN A 43 10.33 8.04 -3.72
C GLN A 43 9.78 7.95 -2.29
N ASP A 44 10.53 8.48 -1.32
CA ASP A 44 10.15 8.55 0.08
C ASP A 44 8.89 9.40 0.31
N LYS A 45 8.75 10.52 -0.40
CA LYS A 45 7.51 11.30 -0.43
C LYS A 45 6.33 10.48 -0.97
N ARG A 46 6.48 9.77 -2.09
CA ARG A 46 5.43 8.93 -2.67
C ARG A 46 5.01 7.80 -1.72
N GLN A 47 5.97 7.21 -1.01
CA GLN A 47 5.71 6.16 -0.02
C GLN A 47 4.86 6.69 1.15
N ARG A 48 5.25 7.84 1.72
CA ARG A 48 4.45 8.49 2.78
C ARG A 48 3.05 8.87 2.32
N GLU A 49 2.90 9.35 1.10
CA GLU A 49 1.59 9.67 0.52
C GLU A 49 0.73 8.40 0.41
N ALA A 50 1.28 7.27 -0.03
CA ALA A 50 0.58 5.99 -0.09
C ALA A 50 0.16 5.48 1.29
N GLU A 51 1.03 5.56 2.29
CA GLU A 51 0.74 5.14 3.66
C GLU A 51 -0.39 5.98 4.29
N ARG A 52 -0.35 7.31 4.08
CA ARG A 52 -1.43 8.21 4.51
C ARG A 52 -2.77 7.85 3.85
N MET A 53 -2.76 7.52 2.56
CA MET A 53 -3.98 7.09 1.86
C MET A 53 -4.53 5.78 2.40
N GLN A 54 -3.67 4.80 2.68
CA GLN A 54 -4.11 3.53 3.26
C GLN A 54 -4.68 3.72 4.66
N GLN A 55 -4.08 4.58 5.49
CA GLN A 55 -4.62 4.90 6.81
C GLN A 55 -6.00 5.54 6.71
N CYS A 56 -6.15 6.53 5.85
CA CYS A 56 -7.42 7.20 5.56
C CYS A 56 -8.53 6.22 5.15
N GLN A 57 -8.21 5.24 4.29
CA GLN A 57 -9.17 4.19 3.91
C GLN A 57 -9.56 3.29 5.08
N ARG A 58 -8.60 2.88 5.91
CA ARG A 58 -8.89 2.07 7.10
C ARG A 58 -9.79 2.79 8.10
N GLU A 59 -9.53 4.08 8.32
CA GLU A 59 -10.37 4.92 9.20
C GLU A 59 -11.78 5.07 8.63
N LEU A 60 -11.90 5.30 7.32
CA LEU A 60 -13.19 5.33 6.64
C LEU A 60 -13.95 4.01 6.81
N ASP A 61 -13.31 2.86 6.58
CA ASP A 61 -13.97 1.57 6.76
C ASP A 61 -14.35 1.28 8.22
N ALA A 62 -13.51 1.67 9.18
CA ALA A 62 -13.79 1.53 10.60
C ALA A 62 -15.04 2.32 11.02
N MET A 63 -15.28 3.49 10.42
CA MET A 63 -16.48 4.27 10.68
C MET A 63 -17.78 3.51 10.38
N ARG A 64 -17.79 2.50 9.50
CA ARG A 64 -18.99 1.71 9.17
C ARG A 64 -19.66 1.09 10.39
N GLY A 65 -18.86 0.56 11.33
CA GLY A 65 -19.36 -0.05 12.57
C GLY A 65 -19.62 0.95 13.70
N MET A 66 -19.22 2.20 13.51
CA MET A 66 -19.26 3.25 14.51
C MET A 66 -20.40 4.24 14.22
N ASP A 67 -20.34 4.89 13.07
CA ASP A 67 -21.25 5.95 12.65
C ASP A 67 -21.52 5.77 11.15
N ASN A 68 -22.55 4.98 10.83
CA ASN A 68 -22.88 4.63 9.46
C ASN A 68 -23.27 5.87 8.65
N GLU A 69 -23.93 6.86 9.26
CA GLU A 69 -24.29 8.10 8.56
C GLU A 69 -23.04 8.86 8.10
N LYS A 70 -22.07 9.09 9.00
CA LYS A 70 -20.79 9.72 8.63
C LYS A 70 -20.00 8.87 7.63
N TYR A 71 -19.99 7.54 7.79
CA TYR A 71 -19.38 6.64 6.82
C TYR A 71 -19.95 6.85 5.40
N GLN A 72 -21.28 6.82 5.23
CA GLN A 72 -21.91 7.00 3.91
C GLN A 72 -21.63 8.39 3.31
N LYS A 73 -21.57 9.42 4.16
CA LYS A 73 -21.19 10.76 3.72
C LYS A 73 -19.76 10.78 3.18
N PHE A 74 -18.78 10.40 4.00
CA PHE A 74 -17.38 10.42 3.60
C PHE A 74 -17.07 9.45 2.46
N LYS A 75 -17.73 8.30 2.39
CA LYS A 75 -17.56 7.34 1.29
C LYS A 75 -17.97 7.94 -0.05
N ARG A 76 -19.11 8.63 -0.10
CA ARG A 76 -19.56 9.32 -1.33
C ARG A 76 -18.58 10.43 -1.75
N GLU A 77 -18.11 11.22 -0.78
CA GLU A 77 -17.13 12.28 -1.05
C GLU A 77 -15.80 11.71 -1.56
N PHE A 78 -15.32 10.63 -0.95
CA PHE A 78 -14.11 9.92 -1.35
C PHE A 78 -14.22 9.33 -2.75
N ASP A 79 -15.31 8.61 -3.03
CA ASP A 79 -15.55 8.00 -4.36
C ASP A 79 -15.65 9.07 -5.45
N THR A 80 -16.32 10.18 -5.17
CA THR A 80 -16.44 11.32 -6.09
C THR A 80 -15.06 11.93 -6.38
N LEU A 81 -14.26 12.14 -5.33
CA LEU A 81 -12.92 12.70 -5.47
C LEU A 81 -12.00 11.78 -6.29
N MET A 82 -12.00 10.48 -6.00
CA MET A 82 -11.18 9.50 -6.71
C MET A 82 -11.62 9.33 -8.17
N SER A 83 -12.93 9.32 -8.43
CA SER A 83 -13.47 9.29 -9.80
C SER A 83 -13.04 10.53 -10.60
N GLY A 84 -13.13 11.72 -10.02
CA GLY A 84 -12.65 12.96 -10.66
C GLY A 84 -11.15 12.91 -10.95
N ALA A 85 -10.35 12.43 -10.00
CA ALA A 85 -8.91 12.28 -10.17
C ALA A 85 -8.58 11.28 -11.30
N ALA A 86 -9.29 10.17 -11.40
CA ALA A 86 -9.13 9.18 -12.46
C ALA A 86 -9.49 9.75 -13.84
N GLN A 87 -10.58 10.51 -13.94
CA GLN A 87 -10.96 11.19 -15.19
C GLN A 87 -9.90 12.20 -15.62
N TYR A 88 -9.39 12.99 -14.68
CA TYR A 88 -8.30 13.92 -14.95
C TYR A 88 -7.01 13.20 -15.38
N ALA A 89 -6.65 12.08 -14.74
CA ALA A 89 -5.49 11.29 -15.13
C ALA A 89 -5.55 10.85 -16.61
N GLY A 90 -6.75 10.55 -17.13
CA GLY A 90 -6.97 10.22 -18.54
C GLY A 90 -6.70 11.35 -19.53
N VAL A 91 -6.76 12.61 -19.11
CA VAL A 91 -6.50 13.79 -19.95
C VAL A 91 -5.22 14.54 -19.57
N ARG A 92 -4.59 14.20 -18.46
CA ARG A 92 -3.43 14.89 -17.88
C ARG A 92 -2.30 15.13 -18.89
N GLN A 93 -1.97 14.14 -19.72
CA GLN A 93 -0.90 14.26 -20.71
C GLN A 93 -1.28 15.09 -21.95
N ARG A 94 -2.56 15.48 -22.09
CA ARG A 94 -3.09 16.26 -23.22
C ARG A 94 -3.19 17.75 -22.93
N VAL A 95 -2.94 18.16 -21.69
CA VAL A 95 -2.96 19.57 -21.26
C VAL A 95 -1.54 20.09 -21.05
N ASN A 96 -1.38 21.42 -21.08
CA ASN A 96 -0.07 22.04 -20.85
C ASN A 96 0.42 21.84 -19.40
N THR A 97 1.73 21.99 -19.20
CA THR A 97 2.39 21.75 -17.90
C THR A 97 1.79 22.57 -16.76
N GLY A 98 1.47 23.84 -16.98
CA GLY A 98 0.87 24.69 -15.94
C GLY A 98 -0.50 24.19 -15.50
N THR A 99 -1.33 23.71 -16.43
CA THR A 99 -2.60 23.04 -16.11
C THR A 99 -2.36 21.74 -15.35
N GLN A 100 -1.35 20.94 -15.74
CA GLN A 100 -1.03 19.70 -15.04
C GLN A 100 -0.68 19.97 -13.57
N GLU A 101 0.28 20.85 -13.33
CA GLU A 101 0.76 21.20 -11.99
C GLU A 101 -0.36 21.75 -11.10
N THR A 102 -1.21 22.62 -11.66
CA THR A 102 -2.33 23.22 -10.94
C THR A 102 -3.35 22.17 -10.51
N VAL A 103 -3.76 21.30 -11.43
CA VAL A 103 -4.80 20.31 -11.16
C VAL A 103 -4.26 19.15 -10.31
N ASP A 104 -2.99 18.76 -10.49
CA ASP A 104 -2.29 17.83 -9.61
C ASP A 104 -2.28 18.35 -8.16
N ALA A 105 -1.92 19.62 -7.96
CA ALA A 105 -1.92 20.25 -6.64
C ALA A 105 -3.33 20.30 -6.03
N LEU A 106 -4.35 20.61 -6.82
CA LEU A 106 -5.75 20.60 -6.39
C LEU A 106 -6.17 19.23 -5.86
N TYR A 107 -5.93 18.15 -6.63
CA TYR A 107 -6.31 16.81 -6.20
C TYR A 107 -5.51 16.33 -4.99
N ARG A 108 -4.22 16.64 -4.91
CA ARG A 108 -3.38 16.34 -3.73
C ARG A 108 -3.92 17.04 -2.47
N TYR A 109 -4.29 18.31 -2.58
CA TYR A 109 -4.88 19.07 -1.48
C TYR A 109 -6.24 18.50 -1.07
N ARG A 110 -7.17 18.32 -2.01
CA ARG A 110 -8.52 17.81 -1.72
C ARG A 110 -8.47 16.45 -1.04
N THR A 111 -7.59 15.57 -1.51
CA THR A 111 -7.40 14.25 -0.91
C THR A 111 -6.84 14.34 0.50
N SER A 112 -5.80 15.15 0.70
CA SER A 112 -5.23 15.37 2.04
C SER A 112 -6.23 15.97 3.02
N ARG A 113 -7.06 16.92 2.56
CA ARG A 113 -8.11 17.53 3.38
C ARG A 113 -9.18 16.52 3.78
N LEU A 114 -9.74 15.79 2.80
CA LEU A 114 -10.78 14.79 3.08
C LEU A 114 -10.28 13.73 4.07
N CYS A 115 -9.04 13.28 3.91
CA CYS A 115 -8.46 12.32 4.85
C CYS A 115 -8.26 12.91 6.25
N ALA A 116 -7.88 14.19 6.38
CA ALA A 116 -7.81 14.84 7.69
C ALA A 116 -9.20 14.97 8.35
N ASP A 117 -10.24 15.28 7.55
CA ASP A 117 -11.63 15.37 8.04
C ASP A 117 -12.13 13.99 8.53
N ILE A 118 -11.78 12.91 7.81
CA ILE A 118 -12.04 11.52 8.21
C ILE A 118 -11.34 11.18 9.53
N SER A 119 -10.02 11.44 9.63
CA SER A 119 -9.26 11.15 10.86
C SER A 119 -9.81 11.91 12.06
N SER A 120 -10.19 13.18 11.87
CA SER A 120 -10.81 14.00 12.91
C SER A 120 -12.15 13.40 13.38
N ALA A 121 -13.04 13.07 12.44
CA ALA A 121 -14.33 12.47 12.76
C ALA A 121 -14.20 11.11 13.47
N MET A 122 -13.22 10.30 13.07
CA MET A 122 -12.89 9.04 13.71
C MET A 122 -12.46 9.26 15.17
N MET A 123 -11.54 10.19 15.41
CA MET A 123 -11.04 10.51 16.76
C MET A 123 -12.13 11.06 17.66
N THR A 124 -12.97 11.99 17.18
CA THR A 124 -14.12 12.49 17.94
C THR A 124 -15.10 11.36 18.27
N GLY A 125 -15.41 10.50 17.30
CA GLY A 125 -16.30 9.35 17.53
C GLY A 125 -15.75 8.33 18.53
N LEU A 126 -14.43 8.12 18.57
CA LEU A 126 -13.78 7.29 19.58
C LEU A 126 -13.85 7.92 20.96
N ALA A 127 -13.55 9.22 21.07
CA ALA A 127 -13.61 9.96 22.34
C ALA A 127 -15.00 9.90 22.97
N GLU A 128 -16.06 10.23 22.21
CA GLU A 128 -17.44 10.18 22.71
C GLU A 128 -17.85 8.79 23.22
N ARG A 129 -17.36 7.71 22.59
CA ARG A 129 -17.63 6.34 23.07
C ARG A 129 -16.87 6.03 24.35
N GLY A 130 -15.61 6.46 24.44
CA GLY A 130 -14.79 6.29 25.63
C GLY A 130 -15.33 7.06 26.84
N GLU A 131 -15.96 8.21 26.62
CA GLU A 131 -16.61 9.02 27.66
C GLU A 131 -17.95 8.41 28.10
N ARG A 132 -18.74 7.82 27.18
CA ARG A 132 -20.01 7.15 27.52
C ARG A 132 -19.85 5.81 28.25
N ALA A 133 -18.67 5.19 28.17
CA ALA A 133 -18.39 3.91 28.83
C ALA A 133 -17.96 4.06 30.29
N GLN A 134 -17.87 5.30 30.80
CA GLN A 134 -17.58 5.67 32.20
C GLN A 134 -18.88 5.95 32.94
#